data_AF-A0A8C7JEB5-F1
#
_entry.id   AF-A0A8C7JEB5-F1
#
_cell.length_a   1.000
_cell.length_b   1.000
_cell.length_c   1.000
_cell.angle_alpha   90.00
_cell.angle_beta   90.00
_cell.angle_gamma   90.00
#
_symmetry.space_group_name_H-M   'P 1'
#
loop_
_entity.id
_entity.type
_entity.pdbx_description
1 polymer ?
#
loop_
_entity_poly.entity_id
_entity_poly.type
_entity_poly.pdbx_seq_one_letter_code
_entity_poly.pdbx_strand_id
1 'polypeptide(L)'
;MNFLATTDLSIGDLRMPFTEEVKYCILGISAALFLIALSILVWQLYRYRSYAPRKPLDELLSSDGKPAKTGVFHTETQRPNFKVEKLHEEVRRLSNCLSMGSHVELLSLEDQQEEVVVQGSLRISLYYDQLQSRLVVTLLEAWGLPVRDVSRSVDPFVKVRLLWAGQEKEKEEQSSPSLQCVLHEWQSHMVKDSSSPMFGDQFSCSLEEEDVPHITIRFEVKDFDKFSRHRILGEVRVHLCDMEISYPLEVIKDLQAPQKDLVGEVLLFMKYLPTLQRLEVGLLKIRALPQPSKKNQALYGKISVLCNQFKLRHQKSTVKTWREVTVFNEVMMFTLPDPQIRECCIVVSVYEIPAAKKSSKRLVGQVTFGKGKSSEDEHWSLMMRSIRQPIAKWHQLLI
;
A
#
# COMPACT_ATOMS: atom_id res chain seq x y z
N MET A 1 43.26 39.87 -33.26
CA MET A 1 43.62 38.80 -34.20
C MET A 1 43.65 37.53 -33.37
N ASN A 2 42.58 36.74 -33.26
CA ASN A 2 41.85 36.01 -34.31
C ASN A 2 42.82 35.06 -35.03
N PHE A 3 42.59 33.74 -35.08
CA PHE A 3 41.31 33.06 -35.30
C PHE A 3 41.05 31.80 -34.46
N LEU A 4 39.78 31.39 -34.38
CA LEU A 4 39.35 30.05 -33.95
C LEU A 4 39.74 28.97 -34.99
N ALA A 5 39.92 27.74 -34.53
CA ALA A 5 39.78 26.54 -35.34
C ALA A 5 38.96 25.49 -34.58
N THR A 6 37.81 25.12 -35.13
CA THR A 6 36.89 24.09 -34.64
C THR A 6 37.36 22.69 -35.03
N THR A 7 37.30 21.73 -34.12
CA THR A 7 37.41 20.30 -34.45
C THR A 7 36.04 19.66 -34.41
N ASP A 8 35.44 19.47 -35.58
CA ASP A 8 34.19 18.70 -35.74
C ASP A 8 34.43 17.23 -35.38
N LEU A 9 33.76 16.76 -34.33
CA LEU A 9 33.69 15.34 -33.98
C LEU A 9 32.65 14.65 -34.87
N SER A 10 33.08 14.23 -36.05
CA SER A 10 32.31 13.38 -36.97
C SER A 10 31.94 12.06 -36.29
N ILE A 11 30.65 11.70 -36.36
CA ILE A 11 30.05 10.46 -35.83
C ILE A 11 30.34 9.24 -36.75
N GLY A 12 31.33 9.34 -37.64
CA GLY A 12 31.57 8.37 -38.73
C GLY A 12 32.35 7.09 -38.39
N ASP A 13 33.26 7.11 -37.40
CA ASP A 13 34.33 6.09 -37.29
C ASP A 13 34.26 5.16 -36.06
N LEU A 14 33.06 4.68 -35.73
CA LEU A 14 32.89 3.51 -34.84
C LEU A 14 33.07 2.20 -35.63
N ARG A 15 34.28 1.99 -36.19
CA ARG A 15 34.69 0.70 -36.78
C ARG A 15 34.78 -0.38 -35.69
N MET A 16 33.67 -1.07 -35.43
CA MET A 16 33.68 -2.26 -34.59
C MET A 16 34.56 -3.37 -35.22
N PRO A 17 35.42 -4.05 -34.44
CA PRO A 17 36.44 -4.99 -34.96
C PRO A 17 35.87 -6.38 -35.26
N PHE A 18 34.74 -6.44 -35.97
CA PHE A 18 34.08 -7.67 -36.37
C PHE A 18 34.17 -7.85 -37.89
N THR A 19 34.36 -9.10 -38.33
CA THR A 19 34.27 -9.49 -39.74
C THR A 19 32.87 -9.17 -40.30
N GLU A 20 32.78 -8.88 -41.59
CA GLU A 20 31.51 -8.50 -42.24
C GLU A 20 30.40 -9.55 -42.02
N GLU A 21 30.75 -10.84 -42.08
CA GLU A 21 29.94 -11.99 -41.65
C GLU A 21 29.16 -11.73 -40.35
N VAL A 22 29.87 -11.32 -39.30
CA VAL A 22 29.29 -11.10 -37.95
C VAL A 22 28.39 -9.87 -37.92
N LYS A 23 28.71 -8.83 -38.71
CA LYS A 23 27.86 -7.64 -38.83
C LYS A 23 26.51 -8.00 -39.47
N TYR A 24 26.51 -8.81 -40.53
CA TYR A 24 25.28 -9.29 -41.15
C TYR A 24 24.48 -10.21 -40.21
N CYS A 25 25.14 -11.08 -39.43
CA CYS A 25 24.46 -11.87 -38.39
C CYS A 25 23.79 -11.00 -37.33
N ILE A 26 24.47 -9.98 -36.80
CA ILE A 26 23.90 -9.06 -35.80
C ILE A 26 22.72 -8.27 -36.39
N LEU A 27 22.86 -7.78 -37.63
CA LEU A 27 21.78 -7.08 -38.34
C LEU A 27 20.56 -7.99 -38.57
N GLY A 28 20.78 -9.25 -38.96
CA GLY A 28 19.74 -10.26 -39.13
C GLY A 28 18.99 -10.58 -37.83
N ILE A 29 19.71 -10.74 -36.71
CA ILE A 29 19.11 -10.94 -35.38
C ILE A 29 18.28 -9.71 -34.98
N SER A 30 18.80 -8.49 -35.19
CA SER A 30 18.08 -7.24 -34.92
C SER A 30 16.78 -7.13 -35.73
N ALA A 31 16.83 -7.45 -37.02
CA ALA A 31 15.66 -7.48 -37.90
C ALA A 31 14.63 -8.53 -37.46
N ALA A 32 15.07 -9.74 -37.08
CA ALA A 32 14.19 -10.80 -36.57
C ALA A 32 13.48 -10.38 -35.27
N LEU A 33 14.22 -9.80 -34.30
CA LEU A 33 13.65 -9.28 -33.06
C LEU A 33 12.64 -8.16 -33.31
N PHE A 34 12.90 -7.28 -34.28
CA PHE A 34 11.97 -6.21 -34.67
C PHE A 34 10.67 -6.77 -35.28
N LEU A 35 10.74 -7.79 -36.13
CA LEU A 35 9.56 -8.47 -36.69
C LEU A 35 8.75 -9.23 -35.62
N ILE A 36 9.42 -9.81 -34.62
CA ILE A 36 8.76 -10.42 -33.46
C ILE A 36 8.04 -9.34 -32.62
N ALA A 37 8.66 -8.18 -32.40
CA ALA A 37 8.01 -7.07 -31.69
C ALA A 37 6.78 -6.52 -32.45
N LEU A 38 6.87 -6.39 -33.78
CA LEU A 38 5.75 -5.96 -34.63
C LEU A 38 4.60 -6.96 -34.62
N SER A 39 4.87 -8.26 -34.70
CA SER A 39 3.82 -9.29 -34.66
C SER A 39 3.13 -9.36 -33.29
N ILE A 40 3.86 -9.16 -32.18
CA ILE A 40 3.26 -8.99 -30.84
C ILE A 40 2.36 -7.74 -30.78
N LEU A 41 2.80 -6.60 -31.32
CA LEU A 41 1.98 -5.37 -31.39
C LEU A 41 0.71 -5.57 -32.22
N VAL A 42 0.81 -6.22 -33.38
CA VAL A 42 -0.36 -6.54 -34.23
C VAL A 42 -1.32 -7.48 -33.50
N TRP A 43 -0.83 -8.47 -32.76
CA TRP A 43 -1.67 -9.35 -31.94
C TRP A 43 -2.35 -8.61 -30.79
N GLN A 44 -1.63 -7.72 -30.09
CA GLN A 44 -2.21 -6.85 -29.06
C GLN A 44 -3.29 -5.94 -29.63
N LEU A 45 -3.07 -5.34 -30.81
CA LEU A 45 -4.04 -4.48 -31.49
C LEU A 45 -5.27 -5.27 -31.98
N TYR A 46 -5.08 -6.49 -32.50
CA TYR A 46 -6.15 -7.40 -32.85
C TYR A 46 -7.00 -7.73 -31.63
N ARG A 47 -6.36 -8.16 -30.52
CA ARG A 47 -7.03 -8.44 -29.24
C ARG A 47 -7.80 -7.22 -28.73
N TYR A 48 -7.22 -6.02 -28.81
CA TYR A 48 -7.91 -4.78 -28.42
C TYR A 48 -9.19 -4.54 -29.25
N ARG A 49 -9.15 -4.79 -30.57
CA ARG A 49 -10.34 -4.69 -31.43
C ARG A 49 -11.37 -5.78 -31.17
N SER A 50 -10.95 -7.01 -30.86
CA SER A 50 -11.85 -8.14 -30.58
C SER A 50 -12.62 -8.00 -29.26
N TYR A 51 -12.12 -7.20 -28.32
CA TYR A 51 -12.72 -7.00 -26.99
C TYR A 51 -13.45 -5.64 -26.83
N ALA A 52 -13.59 -4.84 -27.89
CA ALA A 52 -14.41 -3.64 -27.84
C ALA A 52 -15.91 -4.01 -27.85
N PRO A 53 -16.67 -3.79 -26.76
CA PRO A 53 -18.07 -4.21 -26.71
C PRO A 53 -18.92 -3.34 -27.63
N ARG A 54 -19.56 -3.96 -28.62
CA ARG A 54 -20.71 -3.35 -29.30
C ARG A 54 -21.85 -3.26 -28.29
N LYS A 55 -22.14 -2.05 -27.79
CA LYS A 55 -23.40 -1.80 -27.09
C LYS A 55 -24.56 -1.92 -28.09
N PRO A 56 -25.60 -2.72 -27.82
CA PRO A 56 -26.88 -2.56 -28.49
C PRO A 56 -27.46 -1.19 -28.14
N LEU A 57 -28.10 -0.54 -29.11
CA LEU A 57 -28.86 0.69 -28.92
C LEU A 57 -30.32 0.38 -29.25
N ASP A 58 -31.08 -0.01 -28.24
CA ASP A 58 -32.54 -0.06 -28.25
C ASP A 58 -33.03 0.13 -26.80
N GLU A 59 -34.31 0.52 -26.64
CA GLU A 59 -35.00 0.79 -25.37
C GLU A 59 -34.46 1.96 -24.51
N LEU A 60 -34.78 3.18 -24.93
CA LEU A 60 -35.32 4.21 -24.02
C LEU A 60 -35.97 5.36 -24.79
N LEU A 61 -37.31 5.30 -24.90
CA LEU A 61 -38.28 6.40 -24.72
C LEU A 61 -39.57 6.15 -25.51
N SER A 62 -40.51 5.46 -24.87
CA SER A 62 -41.94 5.48 -25.22
C SER A 62 -42.72 6.21 -24.11
N SER A 63 -42.95 7.52 -24.29
CA SER A 63 -44.09 8.21 -23.67
C SER A 63 -44.43 9.49 -24.45
N ASP A 64 -45.73 9.73 -24.65
CA ASP A 64 -46.31 10.75 -25.54
C ASP A 64 -46.66 12.04 -24.76
N GLY A 65 -46.77 13.19 -25.44
CA GLY A 65 -47.05 14.49 -24.80
C GLY A 65 -46.86 15.73 -25.69
N LYS A 66 -47.88 16.08 -26.47
CA LYS A 66 -47.95 17.11 -27.55
C LYS A 66 -47.60 18.59 -27.20
N PRO A 67 -47.40 19.49 -28.22
CA PRO A 67 -46.68 20.77 -28.08
C PRO A 67 -47.47 22.07 -28.40
N ALA A 68 -46.95 23.21 -27.93
CA ALA A 68 -47.14 24.62 -28.41
C ALA A 68 -46.36 25.60 -27.48
N LYS A 69 -45.87 26.80 -27.82
CA LYS A 69 -45.73 27.56 -29.10
C LYS A 69 -44.73 28.74 -28.91
N THR A 70 -43.91 29.01 -29.94
CA THR A 70 -43.40 30.34 -30.39
C THR A 70 -42.38 31.15 -29.53
N GLY A 71 -41.25 31.52 -30.15
CA GLY A 71 -40.34 32.60 -29.71
C GLY A 71 -38.99 32.65 -30.47
N VAL A 72 -38.69 33.76 -31.14
CA VAL A 72 -37.49 34.02 -32.00
C VAL A 72 -37.08 35.49 -31.80
N PHE A 73 -35.85 36.00 -31.93
CA PHE A 73 -34.57 35.59 -32.56
C PHE A 73 -33.36 35.96 -31.63
N HIS A 74 -32.03 35.89 -31.94
CA HIS A 74 -31.23 35.55 -33.13
C HIS A 74 -29.86 34.91 -32.72
N THR A 75 -28.98 34.72 -33.71
CA THR A 75 -27.55 34.30 -33.73
C THR A 75 -26.52 35.07 -32.89
N GLU A 76 -25.53 34.36 -32.35
CA GLU A 76 -24.12 34.46 -32.83
C GLU A 76 -23.30 33.18 -32.57
N THR A 77 -22.11 33.07 -33.17
CA THR A 77 -21.48 31.78 -33.55
C THR A 77 -20.13 31.55 -32.85
N GLN A 78 -19.96 30.41 -32.15
CA GLN A 78 -18.66 29.69 -32.06
C GLN A 78 -18.77 28.31 -31.36
N ARG A 79 -18.06 27.31 -31.91
CA ARG A 79 -17.90 25.94 -31.35
C ARG A 79 -16.67 25.27 -32.01
N PRO A 80 -16.05 24.24 -31.40
CA PRO A 80 -15.26 24.34 -30.17
C PRO A 80 -13.84 23.77 -30.33
N ASN A 81 -12.92 24.07 -29.41
CA ASN A 81 -11.53 23.58 -29.47
C ASN A 81 -11.36 22.18 -28.85
N PHE A 82 -12.09 21.19 -29.37
CA PHE A 82 -12.23 19.81 -28.87
C PHE A 82 -10.94 18.95 -28.92
N LYS A 83 -9.79 19.52 -29.28
CA LYS A 83 -8.56 18.79 -29.61
C LYS A 83 -7.54 18.75 -28.46
N VAL A 84 -7.69 19.60 -27.44
CA VAL A 84 -6.74 19.70 -26.32
C VAL A 84 -7.05 18.69 -25.21
N GLU A 85 -8.32 18.53 -24.83
CA GLU A 85 -8.73 17.58 -23.77
C GLU A 85 -8.46 16.12 -24.17
N LYS A 86 -8.68 15.77 -25.44
CA LYS A 86 -8.46 14.40 -25.93
C LYS A 86 -6.98 13.99 -25.89
N LEU A 87 -6.07 14.93 -26.11
CA LEU A 87 -4.62 14.71 -26.00
C LEU A 87 -4.19 14.54 -24.54
N HIS A 88 -4.80 15.30 -23.62
CA HIS A 88 -4.54 15.19 -22.19
C HIS A 88 -5.01 13.84 -21.62
N GLU A 89 -6.14 13.32 -22.11
CA GLU A 89 -6.69 12.01 -21.73
C GLU A 89 -5.87 10.83 -22.29
N GLU A 90 -5.38 10.92 -23.53
CA GLU A 90 -4.50 9.88 -24.11
C GLU A 90 -3.12 9.83 -23.43
N VAL A 91 -2.53 10.99 -23.05
CA VAL A 91 -1.31 11.03 -22.24
C VAL A 91 -1.52 10.40 -20.86
N ARG A 92 -2.68 10.66 -20.22
CA ARG A 92 -3.05 10.05 -18.93
C ARG A 92 -3.20 8.53 -19.04
N ARG A 93 -3.74 8.02 -20.15
CA ARG A 93 -3.86 6.58 -20.42
C ARG A 93 -2.51 5.91 -20.68
N LEU A 94 -1.62 6.54 -21.45
CA LEU A 94 -0.28 5.98 -21.74
C LEU A 94 0.61 5.94 -20.49
N SER A 95 0.44 6.88 -19.55
CA SER A 95 1.15 6.89 -18.26
C SER A 95 0.89 5.63 -17.41
N ASN A 96 -0.27 4.98 -17.55
CA ASN A 96 -0.62 3.80 -16.77
C ASN A 96 -0.04 2.49 -17.35
N CYS A 97 0.33 2.48 -18.64
CA CYS A 97 0.79 1.27 -19.33
C CYS A 97 2.28 0.96 -19.16
N LEU A 98 3.08 1.91 -18.65
CA LEU A 98 4.53 1.74 -18.46
C LEU A 98 4.92 1.17 -17.08
N SER A 99 3.94 0.81 -16.23
CA SER A 99 4.17 0.18 -14.92
C SER A 99 4.43 -1.34 -15.05
N MET A 100 5.50 -1.72 -15.74
CA MET A 100 5.97 -3.11 -15.81
C MET A 100 7.44 -3.20 -15.37
N GLY A 101 7.68 -3.65 -14.12
CA GLY A 101 9.01 -4.09 -13.68
C GLY A 101 9.54 -3.52 -12.37
N SER A 102 8.94 -3.87 -11.23
CA SER A 102 9.69 -4.36 -10.05
C SER A 102 8.75 -4.67 -8.87
N HIS A 103 8.88 -5.86 -8.29
CA HIS A 103 8.16 -6.23 -7.06
C HIS A 103 8.64 -5.40 -5.86
N VAL A 104 7.86 -4.41 -5.46
CA VAL A 104 7.85 -3.84 -4.11
C VAL A 104 6.41 -3.50 -3.76
N GLU A 105 5.93 -3.98 -2.61
CA GLU A 105 4.62 -3.62 -2.06
C GLU A 105 4.49 -2.09 -1.97
N LEU A 106 3.61 -1.54 -2.82
CA LEU A 106 3.32 -0.12 -2.90
C LEU A 106 2.07 0.13 -2.05
N LEU A 107 2.29 0.19 -0.73
CA LEU A 107 1.26 0.42 0.28
C LEU A 107 0.98 1.91 0.48
N SER A 108 -0.29 2.20 0.80
CA SER A 108 -0.82 3.42 1.44
C SER A 108 -0.51 4.78 0.78
N LEU A 109 -1.25 5.10 -0.29
CA LEU A 109 -1.61 6.49 -0.64
C LEU A 109 -3.09 6.70 -1.01
N GLU A 110 -3.86 5.61 -1.10
CA GLU A 110 -5.25 5.61 -1.57
C GLU A 110 -6.18 5.04 -0.50
N ASP A 111 -6.00 5.48 0.74
CA ASP A 111 -7.17 5.77 1.56
C ASP A 111 -7.83 7.00 0.90
N GLN A 112 -8.62 6.75 -0.14
CA GLN A 112 -9.91 7.41 -0.23
C GLN A 112 -10.82 6.57 0.67
N GLN A 113 -11.50 7.21 1.61
CA GLN A 113 -12.63 6.57 2.27
C GLN A 113 -13.76 6.49 1.25
N GLU A 114 -13.70 5.48 0.36
CA GLU A 114 -14.93 4.80 -0.01
C GLU A 114 -15.62 4.44 1.31
N GLU A 115 -16.90 4.76 1.44
CA GLU A 115 -17.69 4.26 2.56
C GLU A 115 -17.64 2.73 2.48
N VAL A 116 -16.84 2.12 3.35
CA VAL A 116 -16.78 0.67 3.45
C VAL A 116 -18.12 0.26 4.01
N VAL A 117 -19.02 -0.17 3.12
CA VAL A 117 -20.29 -0.80 3.50
C VAL A 117 -19.92 -2.13 4.14
N VAL A 118 -19.73 -2.10 5.46
CA VAL A 118 -19.42 -3.30 6.23
C VAL A 118 -20.71 -4.05 6.48
N GLN A 119 -20.76 -5.28 5.99
CA GLN A 119 -21.88 -6.18 6.19
C GLN A 119 -21.38 -7.61 6.34
N GLY A 120 -22.12 -8.40 7.11
CA GLY A 120 -21.87 -9.80 7.32
C GLY A 120 -21.23 -10.10 8.68
N SER A 121 -21.12 -11.38 8.98
CA SER A 121 -20.60 -11.88 10.25
C SER A 121 -19.59 -13.00 9.99
N LEU A 122 -18.69 -13.20 10.95
CA LEU A 122 -17.67 -14.25 10.94
C LEU A 122 -17.89 -15.17 12.15
N ARG A 123 -17.90 -16.48 11.92
CA ARG A 123 -17.91 -17.52 12.94
C ARG A 123 -16.53 -18.16 13.04
N ILE A 124 -16.04 -18.25 14.26
CA ILE A 124 -14.71 -18.80 14.60
C ILE A 124 -14.85 -19.74 15.79
N SER A 125 -13.85 -20.60 15.99
CA SER A 125 -13.67 -21.35 17.24
C SER A 125 -12.28 -21.06 17.81
N LEU A 126 -12.22 -20.87 19.13
CA LEU A 126 -11.00 -20.55 19.89
C LEU A 126 -10.79 -21.60 20.97
N TYR A 127 -9.58 -22.10 21.10
CA TYR A 127 -9.21 -23.11 22.10
C TYR A 127 -7.77 -22.89 22.56
N TYR A 128 -7.52 -22.95 23.86
CA TYR A 128 -6.19 -22.90 24.45
C TYR A 128 -5.87 -24.22 25.17
N ASP A 129 -4.88 -24.93 24.63
CA ASP A 129 -4.34 -26.15 25.23
C ASP A 129 -3.27 -25.75 26.24
N GLN A 130 -3.65 -25.68 27.53
CA GLN A 130 -2.74 -25.35 28.64
C GLN A 130 -1.56 -26.32 28.72
N LEU A 131 -1.79 -27.63 28.49
CA LEU A 131 -0.76 -28.66 28.60
C LEU A 131 0.33 -28.55 27.52
N GLN A 132 -0.02 -27.98 26.36
CA GLN A 132 0.91 -27.73 25.25
C GLN A 132 1.30 -26.26 25.12
N SER A 133 0.82 -25.39 26.02
CA SER A 133 0.89 -23.92 25.95
C SER A 133 0.61 -23.41 24.53
N ARG A 134 -0.54 -23.83 23.97
CA ARG A 134 -0.83 -23.65 22.54
C ARG A 134 -2.23 -23.09 22.31
N LEU A 135 -2.28 -21.88 21.74
CA LEU A 135 -3.51 -21.29 21.24
C LEU A 135 -3.83 -21.86 19.85
N VAL A 136 -5.08 -22.26 19.66
CA VAL A 136 -5.67 -22.81 18.44
C VAL A 136 -6.81 -21.90 18.02
N VAL A 137 -6.79 -21.50 16.74
CA VAL A 137 -7.75 -20.58 16.14
C VAL A 137 -8.29 -21.24 14.87
N THR A 138 -9.58 -21.56 14.85
CA THR A 138 -10.25 -22.18 13.70
C THR A 138 -11.19 -21.16 13.06
N LEU A 139 -11.01 -20.89 11.76
CA LEU A 139 -11.99 -20.17 10.95
C LEU A 139 -13.07 -21.16 10.51
N LEU A 140 -14.33 -20.90 10.82
CA LEU A 140 -15.43 -21.80 10.43
C LEU A 140 -16.07 -21.30 9.13
N GLU A 141 -16.75 -20.16 9.19
CA GLU A 141 -17.53 -19.62 8.08
C GLU A 141 -17.71 -18.10 8.21
N ALA A 142 -17.99 -17.43 7.10
CA ALA A 142 -18.56 -16.08 7.10
C ALA A 142 -19.85 -16.08 6.28
N TRP A 143 -20.71 -15.08 6.49
CA TRP A 143 -21.94 -14.90 5.70
C TRP A 143 -22.32 -13.43 5.56
N GLY A 144 -23.14 -13.14 4.55
CA GLY A 144 -23.67 -11.79 4.30
C GLY A 144 -22.63 -10.79 3.80
N LEU A 145 -21.52 -11.26 3.21
CA LEU A 145 -20.44 -10.40 2.72
C LEU A 145 -20.90 -9.52 1.54
N PRO A 146 -20.48 -8.24 1.49
CA PRO A 146 -20.87 -7.32 0.43
C PRO A 146 -20.17 -7.70 -0.89
N VAL A 147 -20.96 -7.75 -1.95
CA VAL A 147 -20.55 -8.21 -3.29
C VAL A 147 -20.07 -7.02 -4.15
N ARG A 148 -19.19 -7.25 -5.14
CA ARG A 148 -18.82 -6.19 -6.11
C ARG A 148 -19.95 -5.94 -7.11
N ASP A 149 -20.28 -4.67 -7.35
CA ASP A 149 -21.27 -4.26 -8.36
C ASP A 149 -20.95 -4.78 -9.78
N VAL A 150 -19.66 -4.88 -10.11
CA VAL A 150 -19.17 -5.20 -11.45
C VAL A 150 -19.18 -6.71 -11.75
N SER A 151 -18.72 -7.54 -10.80
CA SER A 151 -18.65 -8.99 -11.01
C SER A 151 -19.87 -9.75 -10.48
N ARG A 152 -20.65 -9.16 -9.57
CA ARG A 152 -21.69 -9.83 -8.77
C ARG A 152 -21.19 -11.06 -7.99
N SER A 153 -19.88 -11.12 -7.79
CA SER A 153 -19.15 -12.14 -7.04
C SER A 153 -18.25 -11.49 -5.99
N VAL A 154 -17.76 -12.31 -5.06
CA VAL A 154 -16.72 -11.94 -4.09
C VAL A 154 -15.85 -13.18 -3.86
N ASP A 155 -14.53 -12.99 -3.81
CA ASP A 155 -13.53 -14.06 -3.64
C ASP A 155 -12.86 -13.94 -2.26
N PRO A 156 -13.57 -14.26 -1.16
CA PRO A 156 -13.13 -13.93 0.18
C PRO A 156 -11.99 -14.83 0.69
N PHE A 157 -11.11 -14.20 1.48
CA PHE A 157 -10.16 -14.85 2.37
C PHE A 157 -9.99 -14.01 3.65
N VAL A 158 -9.53 -14.62 4.73
CA VAL A 158 -9.32 -13.96 6.02
C VAL A 158 -7.84 -13.88 6.33
N LYS A 159 -7.36 -12.69 6.66
CA LYS A 159 -6.04 -12.47 7.24
C LYS A 159 -6.16 -12.46 8.76
N VAL A 160 -5.50 -13.39 9.45
CA VAL A 160 -5.55 -13.52 10.91
C VAL A 160 -4.26 -12.96 11.49
N ARG A 161 -4.35 -12.00 12.41
CA ARG A 161 -3.21 -11.44 13.13
C ARG A 161 -3.40 -11.65 14.63
N LEU A 162 -2.37 -12.16 15.29
CA LEU A 162 -2.31 -12.26 16.75
C LEU A 162 -1.58 -11.03 17.28
N LEU A 163 -2.28 -10.18 18.03
CA LEU A 163 -1.77 -8.94 18.62
C LEU A 163 -1.57 -9.16 20.12
N TRP A 164 -0.43 -8.77 20.66
CA TRP A 164 -0.13 -8.79 22.09
C TRP A 164 -0.01 -7.35 22.57
N ALA A 165 -0.83 -6.95 23.53
CA ALA A 165 -0.64 -5.70 24.24
C ALA A 165 0.49 -5.88 25.26
N GLY A 166 1.49 -4.99 25.25
CA GLY A 166 2.54 -5.08 26.26
C GLY A 166 2.00 -4.82 27.66
N GLN A 167 2.45 -5.58 28.65
CA GLN A 167 2.17 -5.27 30.06
C GLN A 167 2.58 -3.84 30.38
N GLU A 168 1.62 -3.01 30.79
CA GLU A 168 1.86 -1.70 31.36
C GLU A 168 2.57 -1.89 32.69
N LYS A 169 3.90 -1.79 32.68
CA LYS A 169 4.68 -1.66 33.92
C LYS A 169 4.28 -0.33 34.55
N GLU A 170 3.81 -0.37 35.80
CA GLU A 170 3.25 0.73 36.60
C GLU A 170 4.27 1.84 36.95
N LYS A 171 5.09 2.27 35.99
CA LYS A 171 5.97 3.42 36.12
C LYS A 171 5.26 4.64 35.59
N GLU A 172 4.71 5.39 36.54
CA GLU A 172 4.11 6.70 36.38
C GLU A 172 5.04 7.64 35.57
N GLU A 173 4.84 7.75 34.26
CA GLU A 173 5.23 8.91 33.47
C GLU A 173 4.50 8.93 32.12
N GLN A 174 3.42 9.73 32.06
CA GLN A 174 2.77 10.23 30.84
C GLN A 174 2.17 9.17 29.89
N SER A 175 0.94 8.76 30.21
CA SER A 175 -0.18 8.45 29.29
C SER A 175 0.19 8.03 27.87
N SER A 176 1.05 7.03 27.73
CA SER A 176 1.48 6.49 26.44
C SER A 176 0.51 5.34 26.12
N PRO A 177 -0.31 5.44 25.05
CA PRO A 177 -1.31 4.41 24.75
C PRO A 177 -0.68 3.02 24.62
N SER A 178 -1.37 2.01 25.15
CA SER A 178 -0.93 0.62 25.22
C SER A 178 -0.46 0.11 23.85
N LEU A 179 0.86 0.01 23.67
CA LEU A 179 1.45 -0.43 22.41
C LEU A 179 1.17 -1.92 22.18
N GLN A 180 0.90 -2.28 20.93
CA GLN A 180 0.66 -3.67 20.53
C GLN A 180 1.83 -4.19 19.69
N CYS A 181 2.19 -5.46 19.87
CA CYS A 181 3.09 -6.18 18.99
C CYS A 181 2.32 -7.26 18.25
N VAL A 182 2.41 -7.29 16.92
CA VAL A 182 1.87 -8.42 16.16
C VAL A 182 2.80 -9.62 16.39
N LEU A 183 2.34 -10.68 17.06
CA LEU A 183 3.10 -11.93 17.30
C LEU A 183 3.11 -12.83 16.06
N HIS A 184 1.93 -13.19 15.57
CA HIS A 184 1.74 -14.09 14.45
C HIS A 184 0.83 -13.49 13.38
N GLU A 185 1.01 -13.95 12.15
CA GLU A 185 0.20 -13.56 11.00
C GLU A 185 -0.02 -14.80 10.13
N TRP A 186 -1.28 -15.09 9.82
CA TRP A 186 -1.71 -16.19 8.97
C TRP A 186 -2.70 -15.68 7.92
N GLN A 187 -2.92 -16.50 6.90
CA GLN A 187 -3.90 -16.26 5.86
C GLN A 187 -4.68 -17.56 5.63
N SER A 188 -6.01 -17.46 5.55
CA SER A 188 -6.88 -18.55 5.11
C SER A 188 -6.61 -18.91 3.65
N HIS A 189 -7.13 -20.06 3.22
CA HIS A 189 -7.31 -20.25 1.79
C HIS A 189 -8.41 -19.29 1.27
N MET A 190 -8.41 -19.05 -0.04
CA MET A 190 -9.39 -18.19 -0.71
C MET A 190 -10.54 -19.05 -1.24
N VAL A 191 -11.76 -18.70 -0.84
CA VAL A 191 -12.99 -19.24 -1.43
C VAL A 191 -13.37 -18.35 -2.61
N LYS A 192 -13.84 -18.93 -3.70
CA LYS A 192 -14.26 -18.19 -4.91
C LYS A 192 -15.76 -18.04 -4.97
N ASP A 193 -16.21 -16.92 -5.52
CA ASP A 193 -17.60 -16.64 -5.89
C ASP A 193 -18.61 -17.03 -4.78
N SER A 194 -18.37 -16.55 -3.56
CA SER A 194 -19.24 -16.85 -2.42
C SER A 194 -19.29 -15.71 -1.41
N SER A 195 -20.49 -15.17 -1.22
CA SER A 195 -20.81 -14.22 -0.13
C SER A 195 -21.01 -14.91 1.22
N SER A 196 -20.98 -16.25 1.27
CA SER A 196 -21.01 -17.05 2.49
C SER A 196 -19.97 -18.18 2.45
N PRO A 197 -18.68 -17.87 2.58
CA PRO A 197 -17.60 -18.85 2.47
C PRO A 197 -17.50 -19.75 3.72
N MET A 198 -17.28 -21.05 3.48
CA MET A 198 -16.80 -22.01 4.49
C MET A 198 -15.27 -22.07 4.41
N PHE A 199 -14.58 -21.90 5.54
CA PHE A 199 -13.11 -22.00 5.59
C PHE A 199 -12.66 -23.34 6.19
N GLY A 200 -12.97 -23.62 7.46
CA GLY A 200 -12.43 -24.78 8.16
C GLY A 200 -10.90 -24.76 8.38
N ASP A 201 -10.24 -23.63 8.08
CA ASP A 201 -8.80 -23.47 8.29
C ASP A 201 -8.47 -23.38 9.79
N GLN A 202 -7.48 -24.15 10.23
CA GLN A 202 -7.02 -24.17 11.62
C GLN A 202 -5.58 -23.64 11.72
N PHE A 203 -5.38 -22.63 12.56
CA PHE A 203 -4.07 -22.06 12.89
C PHE A 203 -3.72 -22.36 14.34
N SER A 204 -2.42 -22.45 14.65
CA SER A 204 -1.97 -22.56 16.04
C SER A 204 -0.60 -21.90 16.26
N CYS A 205 -0.36 -21.49 17.49
CA CYS A 205 0.93 -20.96 17.95
C CYS A 205 1.20 -21.38 19.40
N SER A 206 2.48 -21.51 19.74
CA SER A 206 2.91 -21.59 21.15
C SER A 206 2.76 -20.20 21.78
N LEU A 207 2.10 -20.15 22.93
CA LEU A 207 1.74 -18.94 23.67
C LEU A 207 1.72 -19.30 25.16
N GLU A 208 2.48 -18.57 25.98
CA GLU A 208 2.54 -18.79 27.42
C GLU A 208 1.22 -18.36 28.08
N GLU A 209 0.79 -19.03 29.14
CA GLU A 209 -0.54 -18.81 29.75
C GLU A 209 -0.68 -17.37 30.31
N GLU A 210 0.42 -16.82 30.83
CA GLU A 210 0.52 -15.43 31.29
C GLU A 210 0.28 -14.40 30.17
N ASP A 211 0.59 -14.73 28.91
CA ASP A 211 0.37 -13.86 27.76
C ASP A 211 -1.08 -13.91 27.25
N VAL A 212 -1.83 -15.00 27.50
CA VAL A 212 -3.18 -15.21 26.94
C VAL A 212 -4.12 -14.03 27.20
N PRO A 213 -4.24 -13.46 28.42
CA PRO A 213 -5.14 -12.34 28.67
C PRO A 213 -4.79 -11.08 27.89
N HIS A 214 -3.51 -10.92 27.53
CA HIS A 214 -2.97 -9.77 26.78
C HIS A 214 -3.13 -9.92 25.25
N ILE A 215 -3.68 -11.04 24.77
CA ILE A 215 -3.90 -11.28 23.34
C ILE A 215 -5.22 -10.69 22.83
N THR A 216 -5.11 -10.03 21.69
CA THR A 216 -6.21 -9.66 20.81
C THR A 216 -6.03 -10.33 19.46
N ILE A 217 -7.01 -11.13 19.03
CA ILE A 217 -7.02 -11.74 17.70
C ILE A 217 -7.79 -10.82 16.74
N ARG A 218 -7.14 -10.39 15.67
CA ARG A 218 -7.69 -9.55 14.61
C ARG A 218 -7.91 -10.39 13.35
N PHE A 219 -9.16 -10.46 12.89
CA PHE A 219 -9.59 -11.15 11.68
C PHE A 219 -9.99 -10.11 10.64
N GLU A 220 -9.18 -9.96 9.60
CA GLU A 220 -9.40 -8.98 8.53
C GLU A 220 -9.93 -9.72 7.29
N VAL A 221 -11.22 -9.62 7.01
CA VAL A 221 -11.86 -10.29 5.87
C VAL A 221 -11.65 -9.46 4.62
N LYS A 222 -11.07 -10.07 3.59
CA LYS A 222 -10.70 -9.42 2.34
C LYS A 222 -11.24 -10.17 1.15
N ASP A 223 -11.57 -9.42 0.13
CA ASP A 223 -11.94 -9.90 -1.18
C ASP A 223 -10.72 -9.82 -2.11
N PHE A 224 -10.36 -10.97 -2.68
CA PHE A 224 -9.17 -11.11 -3.51
C PHE A 224 -9.27 -10.30 -4.80
N ASP A 225 -8.13 -9.81 -5.27
CA ASP A 225 -8.02 -9.17 -6.57
C ASP A 225 -6.68 -9.56 -7.18
N LYS A 226 -6.71 -9.97 -8.45
CA LYS A 226 -5.54 -10.42 -9.20
C LYS A 226 -4.72 -9.25 -9.77
N PHE A 227 -5.36 -8.10 -10.00
CA PHE A 227 -4.82 -6.97 -10.74
C PHE A 227 -4.69 -5.70 -9.90
N SER A 228 -5.40 -5.61 -8.78
CA SER A 228 -5.40 -4.47 -7.85
C SER A 228 -5.07 -4.90 -6.40
N ARG A 229 -5.24 -3.99 -5.43
CA ARG A 229 -5.14 -4.35 -4.00
C ARG A 229 -6.42 -5.07 -3.57
N HIS A 230 -6.29 -6.07 -2.68
CA HIS A 230 -7.44 -6.75 -2.10
C HIS A 230 -8.34 -5.77 -1.33
N ARG A 231 -9.64 -5.79 -1.62
CA ARG A 231 -10.63 -4.93 -0.95
C ARG A 231 -10.87 -5.47 0.46
N ILE A 232 -10.84 -4.61 1.47
CA ILE A 232 -11.22 -5.00 2.83
C ILE A 232 -12.75 -4.97 2.93
N LEU A 233 -13.37 -6.07 3.33
CA LEU A 233 -14.82 -6.18 3.50
C LEU A 233 -15.23 -5.81 4.93
N GLY A 234 -14.37 -6.10 5.90
CA GLY A 234 -14.58 -5.76 7.30
C GLY A 234 -13.61 -6.48 8.23
N GLU A 235 -13.75 -6.24 9.52
CA GLU A 235 -12.84 -6.73 10.54
C GLU A 235 -13.60 -7.25 11.78
N VAL A 236 -13.11 -8.34 12.38
CA VAL A 236 -13.56 -8.82 13.70
C VAL A 236 -12.38 -8.82 14.67
N ARG A 237 -12.62 -8.36 15.90
CA ARG A 237 -11.65 -8.37 17.00
C ARG A 237 -12.14 -9.21 18.17
N VAL A 238 -11.25 -9.99 18.75
CA VAL A 238 -11.52 -10.81 19.94
C VAL A 238 -10.37 -10.66 20.94
N HIS A 239 -10.67 -10.05 22.08
CA HIS A 239 -9.77 -9.98 23.24
C HIS A 239 -9.96 -11.25 24.07
N LEU A 240 -8.87 -11.89 24.51
CA LEU A 240 -8.94 -13.18 25.21
C LEU A 240 -9.02 -13.05 26.75
N CYS A 241 -8.81 -11.84 27.31
CA CYS A 241 -8.76 -11.56 28.75
C CYS A 241 -9.80 -12.31 29.60
N ASP A 242 -11.07 -12.24 29.20
CA ASP A 242 -12.20 -12.75 29.98
C ASP A 242 -12.91 -13.92 29.28
N MET A 243 -12.21 -14.66 28.41
CA MET A 243 -12.79 -15.77 27.64
C MET A 243 -12.37 -17.15 28.16
N GLU A 244 -13.36 -17.96 28.53
CA GLU A 244 -13.14 -19.38 28.88
C GLU A 244 -12.90 -20.21 27.60
N ILE A 245 -11.63 -20.26 27.18
CA ILE A 245 -11.16 -21.01 25.99
C ILE A 245 -10.45 -22.33 26.35
N SER A 246 -10.60 -22.82 27.59
CA SER A 246 -10.10 -24.13 28.04
C SER A 246 -10.78 -25.32 27.35
N TYR A 247 -11.87 -25.05 26.63
CA TYR A 247 -12.51 -25.93 25.65
C TYR A 247 -12.80 -25.13 24.37
N PRO A 248 -13.06 -25.77 23.22
CA PRO A 248 -13.38 -25.07 21.98
C PRO A 248 -14.62 -24.17 22.11
N LEU A 249 -14.38 -22.86 22.20
CA LEU A 249 -15.40 -21.83 22.30
C LEU A 249 -15.71 -21.29 20.91
N GLU A 250 -16.93 -21.53 20.42
CA GLU A 250 -17.39 -20.90 19.19
C GLU A 250 -17.92 -19.49 19.45
N VAL A 251 -17.50 -18.54 18.59
CA VAL A 251 -17.88 -17.14 18.67
C VAL A 251 -18.35 -16.67 17.29
N ILE A 252 -19.49 -15.98 17.27
CA ILE A 252 -20.03 -15.29 16.10
C ILE A 252 -19.92 -13.79 16.37
N LYS A 253 -19.34 -13.03 15.44
CA LYS A 253 -19.31 -11.56 15.50
C LYS A 253 -19.58 -10.93 14.15
N ASP A 254 -20.32 -9.82 14.17
CA ASP A 254 -20.54 -8.98 13.01
C ASP A 254 -19.27 -8.21 12.64
N LEU A 255 -19.01 -8.12 11.34
CA LEU A 255 -17.88 -7.37 10.79
C LEU A 255 -18.03 -5.89 11.13
N GLN A 256 -16.91 -5.27 11.48
CA GLN A 256 -16.79 -3.85 11.80
C GLN A 256 -15.88 -3.14 10.79
N ALA A 257 -15.90 -1.81 10.77
CA ALA A 257 -15.00 -1.02 9.95
C ALA A 257 -13.54 -1.31 10.34
N PRO A 258 -12.62 -1.46 9.36
CA PRO A 258 -11.24 -1.82 9.65
C PRO A 258 -10.54 -0.71 10.45
N GLN A 259 -9.97 -1.10 11.59
CA GLN A 259 -9.26 -0.18 12.49
C GLN A 259 -7.75 -0.38 12.36
N LYS A 260 -7.00 0.72 12.44
CA LYS A 260 -5.53 0.70 12.44
C LYS A 260 -5.01 0.44 13.85
N ASP A 261 -4.07 -0.49 14.00
CA ASP A 261 -3.50 -0.86 15.30
C ASP A 261 -2.30 0.02 15.66
N LEU A 262 -2.25 0.52 16.90
CA LEU A 262 -1.09 1.24 17.40
C LEU A 262 0.02 0.27 17.81
N VAL A 263 1.09 0.26 17.03
CA VAL A 263 2.20 -0.70 17.15
C VAL A 263 3.53 -0.06 17.56
N GLY A 264 3.54 1.26 17.68
CA GLY A 264 4.71 2.00 18.16
C GLY A 264 4.57 3.49 17.95
N GLU A 265 5.67 4.20 18.19
CA GLU A 265 5.84 5.61 17.92
C GLU A 265 7.19 5.86 17.23
N VAL A 266 7.27 6.90 16.40
CA VAL A 266 8.52 7.32 15.76
C VAL A 266 8.78 8.81 16.01
N LEU A 267 9.96 9.11 16.54
CA LEU A 267 10.46 10.48 16.66
C LEU A 267 11.18 10.83 15.36
N LEU A 268 10.58 11.74 14.60
CA LEU A 268 11.11 12.24 13.34
C LEU A 268 11.50 13.70 13.48
N PHE A 269 12.52 14.13 12.73
CA PHE A 269 12.66 15.53 12.39
C PHE A 269 12.44 15.77 10.90
N MET A 270 11.92 16.95 10.58
CA MET A 270 11.75 17.43 9.21
C MET A 270 12.28 18.86 9.08
N LYS A 271 12.94 19.13 7.96
CA LYS A 271 13.51 20.44 7.62
C LYS A 271 13.52 20.62 6.10
N TYR A 272 12.96 21.73 5.61
CA TYR A 272 13.00 22.07 4.20
C TYR A 272 13.94 23.26 3.91
N LEU A 273 14.73 23.13 2.85
CA LEU A 273 15.70 24.11 2.36
C LEU A 273 15.38 24.45 0.89
N PRO A 274 14.55 25.48 0.62
CA PRO A 274 14.10 25.82 -0.73
C PRO A 274 15.25 26.16 -1.68
N THR A 275 16.24 26.93 -1.21
CA THR A 275 17.42 27.33 -2.02
C THR A 275 18.25 26.14 -2.52
N LEU A 276 18.17 24.98 -1.86
CA LEU A 276 18.83 23.74 -2.29
C LEU A 276 17.83 22.69 -2.83
N GLN A 277 16.56 23.04 -2.94
CA GLN A 277 15.43 22.15 -3.23
C GLN A 277 15.54 20.83 -2.47
N ARG A 278 15.81 20.92 -1.15
CA ARG A 278 16.18 19.77 -0.31
C ARG A 278 15.24 19.65 0.89
N LEU A 279 14.64 18.48 1.01
CA LEU A 279 13.96 18.00 2.20
C LEU A 279 14.92 17.10 2.98
N GLU A 280 15.14 17.42 4.25
CA GLU A 280 15.91 16.63 5.20
C GLU A 280 14.92 15.98 6.17
N VAL A 281 14.84 14.64 6.17
CA VAL A 281 14.00 13.87 7.10
C VAL A 281 14.89 12.98 7.94
N GLY A 282 14.89 13.18 9.25
CA GLY A 282 15.70 12.40 10.17
C GLY A 282 14.88 11.40 10.99
N LEU A 283 15.37 10.17 11.04
CA LEU A 283 14.90 9.13 11.93
C LEU A 283 15.70 9.21 13.24
N LEU A 284 15.09 9.72 14.31
CA LEU A 284 15.78 9.92 15.59
C LEU A 284 15.62 8.70 16.50
N LYS A 285 14.39 8.32 16.82
CA LYS A 285 14.06 7.19 17.69
C LYS A 285 12.82 6.46 17.18
N ILE A 286 12.74 5.15 17.42
CA ILE A 286 11.52 4.35 17.29
C ILE A 286 11.24 3.74 18.66
N ARG A 287 10.02 3.88 19.15
CA ARG A 287 9.48 3.14 20.30
C ARG A 287 8.54 2.07 19.76
N ALA A 288 8.86 0.79 19.91
CA ALA A 288 8.02 -0.32 19.46
C ALA A 288 8.37 -1.61 20.22
N LEU A 289 7.35 -2.36 20.64
CA LEU A 289 7.55 -3.59 21.41
C LEU A 289 8.14 -4.72 20.54
N PRO A 290 9.32 -5.28 20.86
CA PRO A 290 9.80 -6.51 20.23
C PRO A 290 8.95 -7.69 20.66
N GLN A 291 8.86 -8.74 19.82
CA GLN A 291 8.18 -9.97 20.23
C GLN A 291 8.92 -10.67 21.39
N PRO A 292 8.23 -11.16 22.44
CA PRO A 292 8.91 -11.80 23.57
C PRO A 292 9.62 -13.10 23.18
N SER A 293 9.00 -13.93 22.34
CA SER A 293 9.51 -15.26 21.95
C SER A 293 10.74 -15.24 21.02
N LYS A 294 10.98 -14.15 20.27
CA LYS A 294 12.08 -14.06 19.28
C LYS A 294 13.33 -13.40 19.85
N LYS A 295 14.44 -14.14 19.91
CA LYS A 295 15.77 -13.59 20.24
C LYS A 295 16.43 -12.95 19.02
N ASN A 296 17.32 -11.96 19.26
CA ASN A 296 18.13 -11.27 18.24
C ASN A 296 17.33 -10.62 17.09
N GLN A 297 16.16 -10.07 17.39
CA GLN A 297 15.42 -9.21 16.46
C GLN A 297 16.22 -7.94 16.10
N ALA A 298 16.10 -7.49 14.86
CA ALA A 298 16.65 -6.24 14.38
C ALA A 298 15.61 -5.49 13.55
N LEU A 299 15.70 -4.16 13.49
CA LEU A 299 14.78 -3.32 12.73
C LEU A 299 15.53 -2.24 11.94
N TYR A 300 14.87 -1.74 10.88
CA TYR A 300 15.31 -0.56 10.15
C TYR A 300 14.11 0.28 9.69
N GLY A 301 14.30 1.60 9.62
CA GLY A 301 13.34 2.51 9.03
C GLY A 301 13.58 2.68 7.53
N LYS A 302 12.51 2.84 6.76
CA LYS A 302 12.52 3.18 5.33
C LYS A 302 11.68 4.42 5.13
N ILE A 303 12.31 5.52 4.75
CA ILE A 303 11.64 6.78 4.41
C ILE A 303 11.47 6.81 2.89
N SER A 304 10.23 6.87 2.42
CA SER A 304 9.88 6.97 1.00
C SER A 304 9.21 8.30 0.75
N VAL A 305 9.63 9.03 -0.28
CA VAL A 305 8.90 10.21 -0.76
C VAL A 305 8.19 9.85 -2.05
N LEU A 306 6.89 10.14 -2.10
CA LEU A 306 6.01 9.92 -3.23
C LEU A 306 5.49 11.28 -3.71
N CYS A 307 5.47 11.50 -5.02
CA CYS A 307 4.95 12.71 -5.64
C CYS A 307 4.02 12.28 -6.77
N ASN A 308 2.81 12.83 -6.84
CA ASN A 308 1.83 12.56 -7.91
C ASN A 308 1.65 11.05 -8.17
N GLN A 309 1.40 10.30 -7.08
CA GLN A 309 1.23 8.84 -7.01
C GLN A 309 2.47 7.99 -7.36
N PHE A 310 3.51 8.57 -7.97
CA PHE A 310 4.76 7.88 -8.24
C PHE A 310 5.72 7.96 -7.05
N LYS A 311 6.27 6.81 -6.66
CA LYS A 311 7.30 6.73 -5.62
C LYS A 311 8.64 7.25 -6.15
N LEU A 312 8.89 8.54 -5.95
CA LEU A 312 10.05 9.23 -6.51
C LEU A 312 11.37 8.65 -5.97
N ARG A 313 11.52 8.53 -4.65
CA ARG A 313 12.77 8.09 -3.99
C ARG A 313 12.47 7.37 -2.67
N HIS A 314 13.37 6.48 -2.26
CA HIS A 314 13.37 5.96 -0.89
C HIS A 314 14.78 5.76 -0.37
N GLN A 315 14.97 5.98 0.92
CA GLN A 315 16.19 5.71 1.66
C GLN A 315 15.86 4.77 2.83
N LYS A 316 16.87 4.06 3.32
CA LYS A 316 16.76 3.10 4.42
C LYS A 316 17.80 3.49 5.46
N SER A 317 17.46 3.34 6.73
CA SER A 317 18.42 3.51 7.82
C SER A 317 19.42 2.36 7.84
N THR A 318 20.44 2.47 8.69
CA THR A 318 21.17 1.31 9.18
C THR A 318 20.22 0.33 9.87
N VAL A 319 20.63 -0.94 9.96
CA VAL A 319 19.91 -1.96 10.70
C VAL A 319 20.40 -1.92 12.15
N LYS A 320 19.49 -1.83 13.11
CA LYS A 320 19.81 -1.78 14.54
C LYS A 320 19.09 -2.89 15.30
N THR A 321 19.69 -3.38 16.38
CA THR A 321 19.07 -4.37 17.27
C THR A 321 17.76 -3.82 17.83
N TRP A 322 16.68 -4.60 17.76
CA TRP A 322 15.38 -4.18 18.26
C TRP A 322 15.42 -4.14 19.79
N ARG A 323 15.26 -2.94 20.34
CA ARG A 323 14.90 -2.66 21.73
C ARG A 323 13.60 -1.86 21.74
N GLU A 324 12.86 -1.93 22.85
CA GLU A 324 11.63 -1.16 23.07
C GLU A 324 11.76 0.30 22.63
N VAL A 325 12.87 0.96 22.95
CA VAL A 325 13.30 2.23 22.35
C VAL A 325 14.62 2.02 21.60
N THR A 326 14.60 2.17 20.27
CA THR A 326 15.77 2.03 19.39
C THR A 326 16.15 3.40 18.81
N VAL A 327 17.39 3.83 19.03
CA VAL A 327 17.90 5.16 18.62
C VAL A 327 18.63 5.06 17.28
N PHE A 328 18.18 5.83 16.29
CA PHE A 328 18.76 5.91 14.95
C PHE A 328 19.71 7.09 14.79
N ASN A 329 19.22 8.32 15.00
CA ASN A 329 19.93 9.58 14.76
C ASN A 329 20.49 9.69 13.32
N GLU A 330 19.72 9.23 12.33
CA GLU A 330 20.12 9.20 10.92
C GLU A 330 19.30 10.18 10.09
N VAL A 331 19.95 10.87 9.13
CA VAL A 331 19.30 11.87 8.27
C VAL A 331 19.26 11.41 6.82
N MET A 332 18.07 11.40 6.23
CA MET A 332 17.84 11.06 4.83
C MET A 332 17.53 12.32 4.03
N MET A 333 18.23 12.51 2.92
CA MET A 333 18.23 13.75 2.15
C MET A 333 17.55 13.56 0.80
N PHE A 334 16.45 14.27 0.55
CA PHE A 334 15.66 14.15 -0.68
C PHE A 334 15.68 15.46 -1.46
N THR A 335 16.21 15.42 -2.69
CA THR A 335 16.08 16.54 -3.63
C THR A 335 14.65 16.56 -4.18
N LEU A 336 13.91 17.63 -3.91
CA LEU A 336 12.50 17.84 -4.26
C LEU A 336 12.31 19.29 -4.72
N PRO A 337 12.04 19.53 -6.02
CA PRO A 337 11.70 20.85 -6.55
C PRO A 337 10.52 21.50 -5.83
N ASP A 338 10.51 22.83 -5.76
CA ASP A 338 9.46 23.64 -5.11
C ASP A 338 8.00 23.36 -5.55
N PRO A 339 7.67 22.95 -6.80
CA PRO A 339 6.33 22.47 -7.09
C PRO A 339 6.05 21.10 -6.45
N GLN A 340 7.02 20.18 -6.52
CA GLN A 340 6.84 18.80 -6.04
C GLN A 340 6.70 18.70 -4.51
N ILE A 341 7.39 19.55 -3.74
CA ILE A 341 7.24 19.55 -2.27
C ILE A 341 5.78 19.81 -1.84
N ARG A 342 4.99 20.54 -2.64
CA ARG A 342 3.58 20.87 -2.30
C ARG A 342 2.60 19.72 -2.51
N GLU A 343 2.98 18.75 -3.34
CA GLU A 343 2.19 17.60 -3.79
C GLU A 343 2.80 16.26 -3.35
N CYS A 344 3.84 16.28 -2.51
CA CYS A 344 4.49 15.08 -2.04
C CYS A 344 3.92 14.56 -0.72
N CYS A 345 4.17 13.28 -0.49
CA CYS A 345 3.84 12.55 0.70
C CYS A 345 5.10 11.80 1.18
N ILE A 346 5.42 11.91 2.47
CA ILE A 346 6.46 11.12 3.12
C ILE A 346 5.79 9.91 3.78
N VAL A 347 6.26 8.72 3.45
CA VAL A 347 5.86 7.47 4.10
C VAL A 347 7.06 6.90 4.85
N VAL A 348 6.94 6.80 6.18
CA VAL A 348 7.95 6.18 7.05
C VAL A 348 7.46 4.81 7.46
N SER A 349 8.13 3.76 7.00
CA SER A 349 7.81 2.37 7.31
C SER A 349 8.92 1.75 8.15
N VAL A 350 8.57 1.11 9.26
CA VAL A 350 9.49 0.36 10.10
C VAL A 350 9.39 -1.12 9.76
N TYR A 351 10.53 -1.78 9.53
CA TYR A 351 10.57 -3.21 9.17
C TYR A 351 11.42 -4.02 10.14
N GLU A 352 10.89 -5.17 10.54
CA GLU A 352 11.60 -6.25 11.21
C GLU A 352 12.48 -6.98 10.19
N ILE A 353 13.75 -7.21 10.55
CA ILE A 353 14.64 -8.15 9.87
C ILE A 353 14.74 -9.38 10.78
N PRO A 354 14.11 -10.52 10.39
CA PRO A 354 14.31 -11.77 11.11
C PRO A 354 15.76 -12.27 10.97
N ALA A 355 16.25 -12.97 12.00
CA ALA A 355 17.63 -13.46 12.06
C ALA A 355 18.00 -14.46 10.92
N ALA A 356 17.01 -15.12 10.32
CA ALA A 356 17.21 -16.03 9.21
C ALA A 356 17.25 -15.28 7.86
N LYS A 357 18.35 -15.40 7.11
CA LYS A 357 18.58 -14.70 5.83
C LYS A 357 17.58 -15.03 4.68
N LYS A 358 16.64 -15.95 4.88
CA LYS A 358 15.67 -16.42 3.86
C LYS A 358 14.24 -15.93 4.06
N SER A 359 13.87 -15.39 5.23
CA SER A 359 12.51 -14.92 5.46
C SER A 359 12.26 -13.54 4.83
N SER A 360 11.01 -13.31 4.41
CA SER A 360 10.55 -11.99 3.97
C SER A 360 10.68 -10.98 5.11
N LYS A 361 10.89 -9.71 4.73
CA LYS A 361 10.90 -8.60 5.68
C LYS A 361 9.47 -8.31 6.10
N ARG A 362 9.27 -8.07 7.39
CA ARG A 362 7.93 -7.85 7.95
C ARG A 362 7.76 -6.39 8.32
N LEU A 363 6.63 -5.80 7.91
CA LEU A 363 6.26 -4.45 8.34
C LEU A 363 5.90 -4.51 9.84
N VAL A 364 6.54 -3.68 10.65
CA VAL A 364 6.19 -3.49 12.07
C VAL A 364 5.08 -2.47 12.20
N GLY A 365 5.19 -1.36 11.47
CA GLY A 365 4.22 -0.28 11.43
C GLY A 365 4.65 0.83 10.49
N GLN A 366 3.75 1.77 10.21
CA GLN A 366 3.94 2.82 9.22
C GLN A 366 3.25 4.12 9.67
N VAL A 367 3.81 5.25 9.25
CA VAL A 367 3.19 6.57 9.35
C VAL A 367 3.36 7.33 8.04
N THR A 368 2.39 8.20 7.72
CA THR A 368 2.27 8.85 6.41
C THR A 368 1.92 10.34 6.59
N PHE A 369 2.77 11.22 6.07
CA PHE A 369 2.64 12.68 6.14
C PHE A 369 2.46 13.25 4.74
N GLY A 370 1.45 14.10 4.51
CA GLY A 370 1.27 14.67 3.19
C GLY A 370 -0.04 15.43 3.08
N LYS A 371 0.06 16.68 2.61
CA LYS A 371 -0.99 17.69 2.64
C LYS A 371 -2.38 17.15 2.24
N GLY A 372 -3.25 17.00 3.24
CA GLY A 372 -4.69 16.87 3.07
C GLY A 372 -5.26 15.48 3.33
N LYS A 373 -4.71 14.69 4.26
CA LYS A 373 -5.26 13.34 4.56
C LYS A 373 -5.46 12.97 6.04
N SER A 374 -4.88 13.66 7.02
CA SER A 374 -5.17 13.38 8.45
C SER A 374 -4.76 14.52 9.40
N SER A 375 -5.07 14.37 10.69
CA SER A 375 -4.58 15.25 11.77
C SER A 375 -3.06 15.26 11.94
N GLU A 376 -2.32 14.31 11.34
CA GLU A 376 -0.86 14.25 11.41
C GLU A 376 -0.16 15.29 10.50
N ASP A 377 -0.92 15.97 9.63
CA ASP A 377 -0.45 17.06 8.78
C ASP A 377 0.01 18.32 9.56
N GLU A 378 -0.13 18.34 10.89
CA GLU A 378 0.41 19.41 11.74
C GLU A 378 1.94 19.51 11.66
N HIS A 379 2.68 18.39 11.68
CA HIS A 379 4.16 18.43 11.60
C HIS A 379 4.65 18.87 10.23
N TRP A 380 3.98 18.39 9.17
CA TRP A 380 4.17 18.86 7.81
C TRP A 380 3.91 20.37 7.70
N SER A 381 2.81 20.85 8.28
CA SER A 381 2.44 22.27 8.31
C SER A 381 3.45 23.12 9.10
N LEU A 382 3.94 22.64 10.23
CA LEU A 382 4.99 23.30 11.02
C LEU A 382 6.30 23.39 10.24
N MET A 383 6.74 22.32 9.57
CA MET A 383 7.92 22.35 8.70
C MET A 383 7.77 23.36 7.55
N MET A 384 6.59 23.41 6.91
CA MET A 384 6.31 24.36 5.82
C MET A 384 6.23 25.83 6.29
N ARG A 385 5.89 26.08 7.56
CA ARG A 385 5.87 27.41 8.17
C ARG A 385 7.26 27.83 8.68
N SER A 386 8.02 26.91 9.25
CA SER A 386 9.33 27.14 9.86
C SER A 386 10.48 26.72 8.92
N ILE A 387 10.49 27.30 7.72
CA ILE A 387 11.46 26.98 6.66
C ILE A 387 12.90 27.13 7.19
N ARG A 388 13.81 26.22 6.79
CA ARG A 388 15.22 26.09 7.25
C ARG A 388 15.40 25.65 8.70
N GLN A 389 14.40 25.72 9.57
CA GLN A 389 14.48 25.22 10.94
C GLN A 389 14.11 23.73 10.99
N PRO A 390 14.83 22.89 11.76
CA PRO A 390 14.42 21.52 12.01
C PRO A 390 13.30 21.48 13.05
N ILE A 391 12.17 20.86 12.70
CA ILE A 391 11.08 20.57 13.64
C ILE A 391 11.11 19.08 13.94
N ALA A 392 11.12 18.69 15.22
CA ALA A 392 11.07 17.30 15.65
C ALA A 392 9.75 17.01 16.39
N LYS A 393 9.09 15.89 16.07
CA LYS A 393 7.82 15.47 16.69
C LYS A 393 7.71 13.94 16.72
N TRP A 394 6.97 13.43 17.71
CA TRP A 394 6.57 12.02 17.79
C TRP A 394 5.31 11.78 16.96
N HIS A 395 5.23 10.61 16.34
CA HIS A 395 4.09 10.17 15.54
C HIS A 395 3.77 8.71 15.81
N GLN A 396 2.50 8.34 15.64
CA GLN A 396 2.03 6.98 15.87
C GLN A 396 2.36 6.09 14.67
N LEU A 397 2.90 4.91 14.93
CA LEU A 397 3.10 3.86 13.93
C LEU A 397 1.89 2.94 13.93
N LEU A 398 1.28 2.78 12.76
CA LEU A 398 0.02 2.06 12.55
C LEU A 398 0.16 0.86 11.61
N ILE A 399 -0.70 -0.17 11.74
CA ILE A 399 -0.73 -1.37 10.87
C ILE A 399 -2.13 -1.98 10.63
#